data_AF-F3NQZ3-F1
#
_entry.id   AF-F3NQZ3-F1
#
_cell.length_a   1.000
_cell.length_b   1.000
_cell.length_c   1.000
_cell.angle_alpha   90.00
_cell.angle_beta   90.00
_cell.angle_gamma   90.00
#
_symmetry.space_group_name_H-M   'P 1'
#
loop_
_entity.id
_entity.type
_entity.pdbx_description
1 polymer ?
#
loop_
_entity_poly.entity_id
_entity_poly.type
_entity_poly.pdbx_seq_one_letter_code
_entity_poly.pdbx_strand_id
1 'polypeptide(L)'
;MSDSSPLPPVRLRPEAELARDALATPLLSRAARLARWAGPDTRVDPGGELAEEQLPAAAEVLGLVAANAEGAASAEGAGAVEEAGAAEEAVGLADEAWQVAVHTGLVTVTDEERGTVEAGEALRLLTSGSPRDVLEVWLGALEAVLADASVPDLGEMEALLEEAGEDGEVDLSSLDWDPEAEAAFLDGVLGNLYLLTAGEDGPGEGPVPLPALAASMIVPEDMEEPTDEVLEQVSDALMRLDDQFRLLEPIGLVEFRPVDEEVLTEEGGSDGAGGSGIDEADVSRYGMVRLTPLGLYGLRARLLAAGYEAPVVGELADKGADVLLDGTGAFPPGAARAETEQWLARREPLAAARELLSAARGTDAGAPLRRLRCQQALSLVGAVAEPALREVLDDAELGGLARVWLAEHGAADVPAPPESMVFWLTIDTLAAQLAAEGNSAELRELVEGLAAGHSGFFASAWRVEHPATAEVLEAMGRLHPDKKVAKEARKAAFKARSQRGEQGE
;
A
#
# COMPACT_ATOMS: atom_id res chain seq x y z
N MET A 1 12.76 5.29 -3.54
CA MET A 1 11.61 5.53 -4.45
C MET A 1 11.82 6.84 -5.19
N SER A 2 11.59 6.91 -6.50
CA SER A 2 11.72 8.17 -7.25
C SER A 2 10.51 9.09 -7.04
N ASP A 3 10.80 10.37 -6.85
CA ASP A 3 9.97 11.43 -6.26
C ASP A 3 8.86 12.00 -7.17
N SER A 4 8.18 11.21 -8.02
CA SER A 4 7.26 11.80 -9.03
C SER A 4 6.04 11.01 -9.50
N SER A 5 5.81 9.78 -9.02
CA SER A 5 4.58 9.05 -9.36
C SER A 5 3.71 8.89 -8.10
N PRO A 6 2.41 9.22 -8.16
CA PRO A 6 1.52 9.01 -7.04
C PRO A 6 1.46 7.52 -6.70
N LEU A 7 1.38 7.21 -5.40
CA LEU A 7 1.23 5.84 -4.93
C LEU A 7 -0.12 5.26 -5.39
N PRO A 8 -0.24 3.92 -5.50
CA PRO A 8 -1.52 3.30 -5.82
C PRO A 8 -2.59 3.70 -4.80
N PRO A 9 -3.81 4.03 -5.27
CA PRO A 9 -4.92 4.40 -4.40
C PRO A 9 -5.38 3.21 -3.56
N VAL A 10 -5.55 3.43 -2.27
CA VAL A 10 -6.05 2.40 -1.34
C VAL A 10 -7.55 2.47 -1.14
N ARG A 11 -8.15 1.38 -0.65
CA ARG A 11 -9.54 1.37 -0.18
C ARG A 11 -9.56 1.30 1.34
N LEU A 12 -9.93 2.39 1.98
CA LEU A 12 -10.03 2.45 3.44
C LEU A 12 -11.42 2.07 3.93
N ARG A 13 -11.47 1.42 5.09
CA ARG A 13 -12.72 1.24 5.86
C ARG A 13 -13.20 2.61 6.37
N PRO A 14 -14.50 2.77 6.69
CA PRO A 14 -14.98 3.98 7.33
C PRO A 14 -14.23 4.28 8.63
N GLU A 15 -13.97 5.56 8.94
CA GLU A 15 -13.23 5.97 10.14
C GLU A 15 -13.82 5.37 11.43
N ALA A 16 -15.15 5.22 11.52
CA ALA A 16 -15.82 4.62 12.67
C ALA A 16 -15.56 3.11 12.84
N GLU A 17 -15.25 2.39 11.75
CA GLU A 17 -14.79 1.00 11.82
C GLU A 17 -13.33 0.95 12.22
N LEU A 18 -12.47 1.75 11.57
CA LEU A 18 -11.04 1.83 11.91
C LEU A 18 -10.80 2.23 13.38
N ALA A 19 -11.56 3.21 13.90
CA ALA A 19 -11.45 3.61 15.30
C ALA A 19 -11.89 2.51 16.26
N ARG A 20 -12.86 1.66 15.86
CA ARG A 20 -13.25 0.49 16.65
C ARG A 20 -12.14 -0.55 16.65
N ASP A 21 -11.53 -0.79 15.49
CA ASP A 21 -10.42 -1.72 15.34
C ASP A 21 -9.23 -1.25 16.19
N ALA A 22 -8.90 0.05 16.15
CA ALA A 22 -7.87 0.66 16.99
C ALA A 22 -8.12 0.47 18.49
N LEU A 23 -9.35 0.69 18.97
CA LEU A 23 -9.70 0.46 20.38
C LEU A 23 -9.68 -1.03 20.78
N ALA A 24 -9.77 -1.92 19.80
CA ALA A 24 -9.74 -3.37 19.99
C ALA A 24 -8.31 -3.95 19.94
N THR A 25 -7.30 -3.17 19.59
CA THR A 25 -5.91 -3.67 19.56
C THR A 25 -5.46 -4.02 20.98
N PRO A 26 -4.76 -5.16 21.18
CA PRO A 26 -4.26 -5.55 22.49
C PRO A 26 -3.47 -4.44 23.16
N LEU A 27 -2.55 -3.80 22.45
CA LEU A 27 -1.65 -2.80 23.04
C LEU A 27 -2.39 -1.54 23.49
N LEU A 28 -3.21 -0.91 22.63
CA LEU A 28 -3.93 0.32 22.99
C LEU A 28 -4.97 0.07 24.09
N SER A 29 -5.63 -1.10 24.05
CA SER A 29 -6.62 -1.46 25.07
C SER A 29 -5.98 -1.69 26.45
N ARG A 30 -4.78 -2.30 26.51
CA ARG A 30 -3.96 -2.45 27.72
C ARG A 30 -3.47 -1.11 28.22
N ALA A 31 -2.90 -0.27 27.36
CA ALA A 31 -2.43 1.08 27.69
C ALA A 31 -3.56 1.93 28.32
N ALA A 32 -4.75 1.93 27.70
CA ALA A 32 -5.91 2.63 28.24
C ALA A 32 -6.40 2.06 29.59
N ARG A 33 -6.19 0.76 29.86
CA ARG A 33 -6.53 0.12 31.14
C ARG A 33 -5.53 0.50 32.23
N LEU A 34 -4.24 0.53 31.92
CA LEU A 34 -3.22 1.03 32.85
C LEU A 34 -3.39 2.51 33.14
N ALA A 35 -3.73 3.33 32.14
CA ALA A 35 -4.01 4.75 32.34
C ALA A 35 -5.21 5.01 33.28
N ARG A 36 -6.21 4.11 33.29
CA ARG A 36 -7.32 4.17 34.25
C ARG A 36 -6.95 3.67 35.65
N TRP A 37 -5.98 2.78 35.74
CA TRP A 37 -5.47 2.25 37.00
C TRP A 37 -4.49 3.22 37.66
N ALA A 38 -3.72 3.96 36.87
CA ALA A 38 -2.76 4.95 37.32
C ALA A 38 -3.41 5.97 38.26
N GLY A 39 -2.73 6.27 39.36
CA GLY A 39 -3.22 7.19 40.37
C GLY A 39 -2.09 7.78 41.21
N PRO A 40 -2.42 8.48 42.32
CA PRO A 40 -1.43 9.18 43.15
C PRO A 40 -0.33 8.30 43.76
N ASP A 41 -0.55 6.99 43.81
CA ASP A 41 0.39 6.00 44.35
C ASP A 41 1.24 5.33 43.26
N THR A 42 0.97 5.58 41.99
CA THR A 42 1.78 5.10 40.86
C THR A 42 3.08 5.90 40.82
N ARG A 43 4.20 5.18 40.67
CA ARG A 43 5.56 5.72 40.68
C ARG A 43 6.25 5.41 39.38
N VAL A 44 6.85 6.44 38.80
CA VAL A 44 7.67 6.33 37.60
C VAL A 44 9.09 6.82 37.87
N ASP A 45 10.02 6.37 37.06
CA ASP A 45 11.38 6.88 37.01
C ASP A 45 11.45 8.24 36.24
N PRO A 46 12.63 8.86 36.09
CA PRO A 46 12.79 10.08 35.30
C PRO A 46 12.47 9.93 33.80
N GLY A 47 12.55 8.72 33.24
CA GLY A 47 12.15 8.39 31.87
C GLY A 47 10.63 8.25 31.69
N GLY A 48 9.88 8.15 32.79
CA GLY A 48 8.44 7.88 32.78
C GLY A 48 8.11 6.39 32.81
N GLU A 49 9.10 5.52 32.98
CA GLU A 49 8.96 4.07 33.09
C GLU A 49 8.31 3.70 34.42
N LEU A 50 7.49 2.65 34.44
CA LEU A 50 6.84 2.22 35.67
C LEU A 50 7.87 1.58 36.60
N ALA A 51 7.83 1.93 37.89
CA ALA A 51 8.71 1.30 38.87
C ALA A 51 8.61 -0.24 38.83
N GLU A 52 9.75 -0.94 38.82
CA GLU A 52 9.82 -2.40 38.68
C GLU A 52 8.93 -3.13 39.70
N GLU A 53 8.81 -2.60 40.93
CA GLU A 53 7.99 -3.22 41.97
C GLU A 53 6.48 -3.12 41.69
N GLN A 54 6.06 -2.27 40.75
CA GLN A 54 4.66 -2.07 40.36
C GLN A 54 4.29 -2.80 39.07
N LEU A 55 5.25 -3.29 38.29
CA LEU A 55 5.00 -4.04 37.06
C LEU A 55 4.16 -5.32 37.27
N PRO A 56 4.40 -6.17 38.30
CA PRO A 56 3.54 -7.33 38.55
C PRO A 56 2.08 -6.95 38.82
N ALA A 57 1.85 -5.85 39.54
CA ALA A 57 0.50 -5.35 39.81
C ALA A 57 -0.17 -4.80 38.54
N ALA A 58 0.60 -4.17 37.64
CA ALA A 58 0.11 -3.75 36.33
C ALA A 58 -0.29 -4.97 35.46
N ALA A 59 0.52 -6.02 35.44
CA ALA A 59 0.22 -7.28 34.73
C ALA A 59 -1.06 -7.96 35.27
N GLU A 60 -1.25 -7.98 36.59
CA GLU A 60 -2.50 -8.45 37.23
C GLU A 60 -3.70 -7.59 36.81
N VAL A 61 -3.54 -6.26 36.79
CA VAL A 61 -4.57 -5.33 36.35
C VAL A 61 -4.95 -5.60 34.90
N LEU A 62 -4.02 -5.97 34.03
CA LEU A 62 -4.30 -6.35 32.64
C LEU A 62 -4.96 -7.71 32.50
N GLY A 63 -4.88 -8.56 33.54
CA GLY A 63 -5.38 -9.94 33.51
C GLY A 63 -4.47 -10.88 32.72
N LEU A 64 -3.17 -10.55 32.61
CA LEU A 64 -2.16 -11.38 31.97
C LEU A 64 -1.69 -12.52 32.88
N VAL A 65 -1.79 -12.32 34.20
CA VAL A 65 -1.50 -13.35 35.21
C VAL A 65 -2.79 -14.11 35.55
N ALA A 66 -2.73 -15.45 35.55
CA ALA A 66 -3.87 -16.29 35.88
C ALA A 66 -4.31 -16.08 37.35
N ALA A 67 -5.62 -15.89 37.57
CA ALA A 67 -6.22 -15.70 38.90
C ALA A 67 -6.05 -16.89 39.88
N ASN A 68 -5.43 -18.00 39.45
CA ASN A 68 -5.26 -19.23 40.22
C ASN A 68 -3.81 -19.46 40.68
N ALA A 69 -3.16 -18.43 41.23
CA ALA A 69 -1.89 -18.61 41.95
C ALA A 69 -2.04 -19.42 43.26
N GLU A 70 -3.26 -19.77 43.69
CA GLU A 70 -3.50 -20.67 44.83
C GLU A 70 -3.14 -22.15 44.53
N GLY A 71 -2.96 -22.52 43.24
CA GLY A 71 -2.46 -23.85 42.82
C GLY A 71 -0.99 -23.88 42.37
N ALA A 72 -0.39 -22.71 42.13
CA ALA A 72 0.96 -22.54 41.59
C ALA A 72 2.07 -22.95 42.58
N ALA A 73 1.81 -22.89 43.89
CA ALA A 73 2.75 -23.32 44.92
C ALA A 73 3.06 -24.83 44.93
N SER A 74 2.54 -25.60 43.96
CA SER A 74 2.73 -27.05 43.84
C SER A 74 3.35 -27.51 42.50
N ALA A 75 3.70 -26.59 41.59
CA ALA A 75 4.42 -26.95 40.37
C ALA A 75 5.91 -27.19 40.69
N GLU A 76 6.38 -28.43 40.54
CA GLU A 76 7.81 -28.78 40.61
C GLU A 76 8.31 -29.19 39.22
N GLY A 77 9.52 -28.77 38.85
CA GLY A 77 10.15 -29.16 37.57
C GLY A 77 9.76 -28.24 36.40
N ALA A 78 9.47 -28.83 35.23
CA ALA A 78 9.24 -28.08 33.98
C ALA A 78 8.08 -27.05 34.08
N GLY A 79 7.02 -27.36 34.84
CA GLY A 79 5.90 -26.44 35.02
C GLY A 79 6.27 -25.16 35.77
N ALA A 80 7.26 -25.19 36.67
CA ALA A 80 7.73 -23.99 37.36
C ALA A 80 8.54 -23.05 36.45
N VAL A 81 9.24 -23.61 35.45
CA VAL A 81 10.01 -22.82 34.46
C VAL A 81 9.06 -22.17 33.46
N GLU A 82 8.05 -22.90 33.00
CA GLU A 82 6.99 -22.38 32.11
C GLU A 82 6.17 -21.28 32.81
N GLU A 83 5.79 -21.46 34.08
CA GLU A 83 5.11 -20.43 34.88
C GLU A 83 5.96 -19.18 35.12
N ALA A 84 7.27 -19.36 35.35
CA ALA A 84 8.18 -18.23 35.52
C ALA A 84 8.32 -17.42 34.22
N GLY A 85 8.50 -18.09 33.07
CA GLY A 85 8.56 -17.43 31.76
C GLY A 85 7.26 -16.68 31.42
N ALA A 86 6.10 -17.28 31.70
CA ALA A 86 4.81 -16.61 31.47
C ALA A 86 4.59 -15.38 32.38
N ALA A 87 5.13 -15.40 33.61
CA ALA A 87 5.05 -14.25 34.51
C ALA A 87 5.98 -13.10 34.06
N GLU A 88 7.16 -13.44 33.55
CA GLU A 88 8.11 -12.49 32.96
C GLU A 88 7.54 -11.84 31.69
N GLU A 89 6.98 -12.65 30.78
CA GLU A 89 6.28 -12.16 29.58
C GLU A 89 5.11 -11.23 29.96
N ALA A 90 4.31 -11.60 30.97
CA ALA A 90 3.21 -10.78 31.44
C ALA A 90 3.66 -9.41 31.99
N VAL A 91 4.84 -9.37 32.62
CA VAL A 91 5.46 -8.13 33.11
C VAL A 91 5.96 -7.28 31.93
N GLY A 92 6.66 -7.87 30.96
CA GLY A 92 7.12 -7.17 29.76
C GLY A 92 5.97 -6.54 28.97
N LEU A 93 4.88 -7.30 28.74
CA LEU A 93 3.68 -6.78 28.08
C LEU A 93 2.97 -5.67 28.87
N ALA A 94 3.12 -5.64 30.20
CA ALA A 94 2.59 -4.57 31.04
C ALA A 94 3.45 -3.31 30.95
N ASP A 95 4.76 -3.45 30.87
CA ASP A 95 5.68 -2.34 30.64
C ASP A 95 5.48 -1.71 29.26
N GLU A 96 5.43 -2.52 28.19
CA GLU A 96 5.16 -2.06 26.82
C GLU A 96 3.87 -1.21 26.75
N ALA A 97 2.79 -1.72 27.37
CA ALA A 97 1.52 -1.00 27.44
C ALA A 97 1.61 0.30 28.28
N TRP A 98 2.47 0.34 29.30
CA TRP A 98 2.73 1.54 30.10
C TRP A 98 3.47 2.60 29.28
N GLN A 99 4.53 2.21 28.57
CA GLN A 99 5.29 3.11 27.70
C GLN A 99 4.39 3.76 26.65
N VAL A 100 3.55 2.95 25.99
CA VAL A 100 2.55 3.48 25.05
C VAL A 100 1.59 4.45 25.74
N ALA A 101 1.15 4.17 26.97
CA ALA A 101 0.25 5.05 27.70
C ALA A 101 0.90 6.42 28.01
N VAL A 102 2.19 6.45 28.35
CA VAL A 102 2.94 7.69 28.57
C VAL A 102 3.17 8.43 27.25
N HIS A 103 3.67 7.74 26.22
CA HIS A 103 4.00 8.35 24.92
C HIS A 103 2.77 8.98 24.24
N THR A 104 1.61 8.34 24.35
CA THR A 104 0.36 8.83 23.77
C THR A 104 -0.36 9.88 24.64
N GLY A 105 0.17 10.18 25.83
CA GLY A 105 -0.47 11.10 26.78
C GLY A 105 -1.76 10.55 27.38
N LEU A 106 -1.96 9.23 27.40
CA LEU A 106 -3.01 8.58 28.20
C LEU A 106 -2.66 8.69 29.69
N VAL A 107 -1.38 8.71 30.01
CA VAL A 107 -0.81 9.03 31.33
C VAL A 107 0.11 10.24 31.18
N THR A 108 0.04 11.16 32.13
CA THR A 108 0.92 12.34 32.19
C THR A 108 1.70 12.35 33.49
N VAL A 109 3.03 12.53 33.39
CA VAL A 109 3.89 12.73 34.56
C VAL A 109 3.65 14.13 35.12
N THR A 110 3.18 14.22 36.37
CA THR A 110 2.80 15.47 37.02
C THR A 110 3.94 16.10 37.82
N ASP A 111 4.88 15.28 38.28
CA ASP A 111 6.04 15.71 39.07
C ASP A 111 7.20 14.75 38.77
N GLU A 112 8.16 15.23 37.99
CA GLU A 112 9.36 14.48 37.59
C GLU A 112 10.28 14.19 38.79
N GLU A 113 10.35 15.08 39.80
CA GLU A 113 11.20 14.86 40.98
C GLU A 113 10.63 13.79 41.90
N ARG A 114 9.29 13.66 41.95
CA ARG A 114 8.59 12.68 42.78
C ARG A 114 8.15 11.43 42.02
N GLY A 115 8.29 11.43 40.69
CA GLY A 115 7.85 10.34 39.82
C GLY A 115 6.35 10.07 39.93
N THR A 116 5.52 11.12 39.99
CA THR A 116 4.05 10.95 40.12
C THR A 116 3.33 11.20 38.81
N VAL A 117 2.19 10.53 38.62
CA VAL A 117 1.43 10.55 37.37
C VAL A 117 -0.06 10.78 37.61
N GLU A 118 -0.75 11.24 36.56
CA GLU A 118 -2.20 11.30 36.49
C GLU A 118 -2.72 10.84 35.14
N ALA A 119 -4.04 10.59 35.04
CA ALA A 119 -4.69 10.28 33.77
C ALA A 119 -4.64 11.50 32.84
N GLY A 120 -4.06 11.32 31.66
CA GLY A 120 -3.88 12.36 30.67
C GLY A 120 -5.13 12.65 29.83
N GLU A 121 -5.09 13.74 29.07
CA GLU A 121 -6.22 14.21 28.26
C GLU A 121 -6.60 13.23 27.14
N ALA A 122 -5.64 12.47 26.60
CA ALA A 122 -5.87 11.51 25.53
C ALA A 122 -6.83 10.38 25.95
N LEU A 123 -6.87 10.03 27.25
CA LEU A 123 -7.78 9.00 27.76
C LEU A 123 -9.26 9.39 27.58
N ARG A 124 -9.55 10.70 27.64
CA ARG A 124 -10.88 11.23 27.38
C ARG A 124 -11.24 11.15 25.89
N LEU A 125 -10.26 11.28 24.99
CA LEU A 125 -10.46 11.13 23.54
C LEU A 125 -10.87 9.69 23.21
N LEU A 126 -10.25 8.69 23.84
CA LEU A 126 -10.63 7.27 23.62
C LEU A 126 -12.06 6.93 24.03
N THR A 127 -12.64 7.66 24.99
CA THR A 127 -13.95 7.36 25.57
C THR A 127 -15.08 8.25 25.07
N SER A 128 -14.77 9.48 24.67
CA SER A 128 -15.76 10.50 24.31
C SER A 128 -15.40 11.33 23.07
N GLY A 129 -14.26 11.05 22.44
CA GLY A 129 -13.81 11.70 21.22
C GLY A 129 -14.54 11.22 19.97
N SER A 130 -14.24 11.88 18.86
CA SER A 130 -14.63 11.44 17.53
C SER A 130 -13.82 10.21 17.09
N PRO A 131 -14.26 9.43 16.09
CA PRO A 131 -13.44 8.35 15.51
C PRO A 131 -12.05 8.82 15.08
N ARG A 132 -11.95 10.05 14.56
CA ARG A 132 -10.67 10.65 14.19
C ARG A 132 -9.78 10.90 15.41
N ASP A 133 -10.32 11.38 16.52
CA ASP A 133 -9.55 11.63 17.74
C ASP A 133 -8.94 10.32 18.27
N VAL A 134 -9.69 9.21 18.19
CA VAL A 134 -9.20 7.87 18.53
C VAL A 134 -8.06 7.43 17.62
N LEU A 135 -8.21 7.64 16.30
CA LEU A 135 -7.20 7.29 15.32
C LEU A 135 -5.93 8.14 15.48
N GLU A 136 -6.04 9.42 15.84
CA GLU A 136 -4.90 10.29 16.14
C GLU A 136 -4.10 9.78 17.35
N VAL A 137 -4.77 9.32 18.42
CA VAL A 137 -4.11 8.67 19.56
C VAL A 137 -3.45 7.35 19.15
N TRP A 138 -4.14 6.53 18.35
CA TRP A 138 -3.58 5.27 17.84
C TRP A 138 -2.36 5.50 16.93
N LEU A 139 -2.37 6.52 16.09
CA LEU A 139 -1.19 6.90 15.27
C LEU A 139 0.00 7.27 16.16
N GLY A 140 -0.22 7.98 17.26
CA GLY A 140 0.85 8.25 18.24
C GLY A 140 1.40 6.97 18.89
N ALA A 141 0.54 6.00 19.20
CA ALA A 141 0.97 4.69 19.71
C ALA A 141 1.78 3.93 18.64
N LEU A 142 1.32 3.96 17.39
CA LEU A 142 1.99 3.30 16.27
C LEU A 142 3.41 3.85 16.07
N GLU A 143 3.61 5.16 16.12
CA GLU A 143 4.97 5.75 16.00
C GLU A 143 5.89 5.30 17.15
N ALA A 144 5.37 5.16 18.37
CA ALA A 144 6.15 4.64 19.50
C ALA A 144 6.62 3.19 19.26
N VAL A 145 5.72 2.33 18.79
CA VAL A 145 6.02 0.92 18.51
C VAL A 145 6.96 0.77 17.31
N LEU A 146 6.84 1.63 16.29
CA LEU A 146 7.75 1.61 15.14
C LEU A 146 9.16 2.06 15.53
N ALA A 147 9.28 3.04 16.44
CA ALA A 147 10.57 3.44 16.98
C ALA A 147 11.22 2.28 17.76
N ASP A 148 10.43 1.57 18.57
CA ASP A 148 10.87 0.40 19.33
C ASP A 148 11.28 -0.77 18.42
N ALA A 149 10.47 -1.10 17.40
CA ALA A 149 10.79 -2.13 16.41
C ALA A 149 12.01 -1.81 15.52
N SER A 150 12.54 -0.59 15.59
CA SER A 150 13.80 -0.22 14.92
C SER A 150 15.04 -0.43 15.81
N VAL A 151 14.84 -0.85 17.06
CA VAL A 151 15.90 -1.18 18.01
C VAL A 151 16.20 -2.69 17.93
N PRO A 152 17.48 -3.12 18.00
CA PRO A 152 17.85 -4.54 18.02
C PRO A 152 17.31 -5.25 19.27
N ASP A 153 17.15 -6.57 19.20
CA ASP A 153 16.61 -7.37 20.32
C ASP A 153 17.52 -7.35 21.56
N LEU A 154 16.90 -7.54 22.73
CA LEU A 154 17.53 -7.57 24.04
C LEU A 154 18.61 -8.64 24.16
N GLY A 155 18.54 -9.76 23.43
CA GLY A 155 19.61 -10.78 23.44
C GLY A 155 20.96 -10.27 22.91
N GLU A 156 20.94 -9.35 21.94
CA GLU A 156 22.14 -8.65 21.46
C GLU A 156 22.56 -7.54 22.43
N MET A 157 21.60 -6.87 23.08
CA MET A 157 21.86 -5.85 24.11
C MET A 157 22.35 -6.42 25.45
N GLU A 158 21.96 -7.63 25.83
CA GLU A 158 22.39 -8.29 27.08
C GLU A 158 23.85 -8.75 26.96
N ALA A 159 24.26 -9.22 25.77
CA ALA A 159 25.66 -9.41 25.44
C ALA A 159 26.47 -8.10 25.53
N LEU A 160 25.88 -6.96 25.14
CA LEU A 160 26.49 -5.63 25.29
C LEU A 160 26.59 -5.16 26.75
N LEU A 161 25.58 -5.45 27.58
CA LEU A 161 25.57 -5.11 29.00
C LEU A 161 26.54 -5.98 29.81
N GLU A 162 26.78 -7.24 29.42
CA GLU A 162 27.82 -8.08 30.00
C GLU A 162 29.25 -7.60 29.64
N GLU A 163 29.43 -6.93 28.50
CA GLU A 163 30.70 -6.30 28.11
C GLU A 163 30.89 -4.87 28.65
N ALA A 164 29.81 -4.20 29.06
CA ALA A 164 29.87 -2.92 29.75
C ALA A 164 30.51 -3.08 31.14
N GLY A 165 31.64 -2.41 31.38
CA GLY A 165 32.28 -2.41 32.70
C GLY A 165 31.39 -1.79 33.79
N GLU A 166 31.83 -1.86 35.06
CA GLU A 166 31.11 -1.37 36.27
C GLU A 166 30.62 0.09 36.23
N ASP A 167 30.95 0.86 35.18
CA ASP A 167 30.59 2.26 34.99
C ASP A 167 29.28 2.48 34.19
N GLY A 168 28.67 1.42 33.63
CA GLY A 168 27.33 1.48 33.02
C GLY A 168 27.21 2.26 31.70
N GLU A 169 28.31 2.70 31.09
CA GLU A 169 28.32 3.20 29.71
C GLU A 169 28.34 2.01 28.74
N VAL A 170 27.21 1.79 28.05
CA VAL A 170 27.12 0.85 26.93
C VAL A 170 27.83 1.47 25.73
N ASP A 171 28.92 0.85 25.27
CA ASP A 171 29.62 1.29 24.06
C ASP A 171 28.87 0.82 22.81
N LEU A 172 27.83 1.57 22.43
CA LEU A 172 27.04 1.35 21.22
C LEU A 172 27.86 1.37 19.92
N SER A 173 29.13 1.81 19.94
CA SER A 173 30.01 1.81 18.76
C SER A 173 30.67 0.45 18.47
N SER A 174 30.51 -0.53 19.37
CA SER A 174 30.94 -1.92 19.19
C SER A 174 29.94 -2.75 18.38
N LEU A 175 28.66 -2.37 18.43
CA LEU A 175 27.61 -2.81 17.52
C LEU A 175 27.76 -1.97 16.24
N ASP A 176 27.88 -2.58 15.07
CA ASP A 176 27.83 -1.85 13.77
C ASP A 176 26.37 -1.39 13.48
N TRP A 177 25.69 -0.90 14.52
CA TRP A 177 24.28 -0.57 14.54
C TRP A 177 24.09 0.89 14.19
N ASP A 178 23.40 1.11 13.07
CA ASP A 178 23.00 2.42 12.61
C ASP A 178 21.47 2.55 12.76
N PRO A 179 20.97 3.27 13.79
CA PRO A 179 19.53 3.41 14.02
C PRO A 179 18.79 4.05 12.84
N GLU A 180 19.48 4.89 12.07
CA GLU A 180 18.92 5.56 10.89
C GLU A 180 18.78 4.55 9.74
N ALA A 181 19.76 3.65 9.57
CA ALA A 181 19.68 2.55 8.63
C ALA A 181 18.61 1.52 9.02
N GLU A 182 18.45 1.24 10.31
CA GLU A 182 17.44 0.32 10.82
C GLU A 182 16.02 0.82 10.54
N ALA A 183 15.75 2.08 10.91
CA ALA A 183 14.46 2.71 10.63
C ALA A 183 14.21 2.79 9.12
N ALA A 184 15.22 3.11 8.31
CA ALA A 184 15.09 3.15 6.85
C ALA A 184 14.80 1.78 6.23
N PHE A 185 15.37 0.70 6.78
CA PHE A 185 15.07 -0.67 6.35
C PHE A 185 13.60 -1.01 6.64
N LEU A 186 13.13 -0.80 7.87
CA LEU A 186 11.76 -1.09 8.26
C LEU A 186 10.75 -0.22 7.48
N ASP A 187 11.02 1.07 7.31
CA ASP A 187 10.19 1.96 6.48
C ASP A 187 10.16 1.51 5.02
N GLY A 188 11.28 1.00 4.49
CA GLY A 188 11.35 0.40 3.15
C GLY A 188 10.47 -0.84 3.01
N VAL A 189 10.55 -1.74 4.00
CA VAL A 189 9.74 -2.97 4.07
C VAL A 189 8.25 -2.63 4.15
N LEU A 190 7.85 -1.71 5.04
CA LEU A 190 6.46 -1.28 5.21
C LEU A 190 5.94 -0.56 3.96
N GLY A 191 6.79 0.24 3.30
CA GLY A 191 6.49 0.86 2.01
C GLY A 191 6.25 -0.18 0.92
N ASN A 192 7.06 -1.23 0.85
CA ASN A 192 6.83 -2.32 -0.10
C ASN A 192 5.56 -3.11 0.22
N LEU A 193 5.32 -3.42 1.50
CA LEU A 193 4.09 -4.09 1.93
C LEU A 193 2.83 -3.25 1.60
N TYR A 194 2.91 -1.92 1.73
CA TYR A 194 1.86 -1.01 1.26
C TYR A 194 1.63 -1.15 -0.25
N LEU A 195 2.69 -1.15 -1.07
CA LEU A 195 2.58 -1.30 -2.53
C LEU A 195 1.99 -2.66 -2.93
N LEU A 196 2.42 -3.75 -2.29
CA LEU A 196 1.89 -5.10 -2.53
C LEU A 196 0.41 -5.23 -2.13
N THR A 197 -0.01 -4.52 -1.08
CA THR A 197 -1.40 -4.51 -0.59
C THR A 197 -2.30 -3.63 -1.48
N ALA A 198 -1.80 -2.49 -1.93
CA ALA A 198 -2.54 -1.50 -2.70
C ALA A 198 -2.55 -1.78 -4.21
N GLY A 199 -1.53 -2.48 -4.72
CA GLY A 199 -1.36 -2.82 -6.14
C GLY A 199 -2.30 -3.93 -6.61
N GLU A 200 -2.68 -3.90 -7.88
CA GLU A 200 -3.52 -4.94 -8.51
C GLU A 200 -2.72 -6.19 -8.90
N ASP A 201 -1.41 -6.05 -9.09
CA ASP A 201 -0.49 -7.15 -9.45
C ASP A 201 0.08 -7.88 -8.22
N GLY A 202 -0.19 -7.38 -7.01
CA GLY A 202 0.23 -7.99 -5.74
C GLY A 202 -0.76 -9.05 -5.23
N PRO A 203 -0.47 -9.68 -4.08
CA PRO A 203 -1.40 -10.61 -3.42
C PRO A 203 -2.69 -9.91 -2.92
N GLY A 204 -2.77 -8.58 -3.02
CA GLY A 204 -3.93 -7.79 -2.63
C GLY A 204 -4.14 -7.87 -1.11
N GLU A 205 -5.29 -8.42 -0.70
CA GLU A 205 -5.60 -8.64 0.74
C GLU A 205 -4.95 -9.92 1.31
N GLY A 206 -4.25 -10.71 0.50
CA GLY A 206 -3.60 -11.95 0.90
C GLY A 206 -2.27 -11.74 1.65
N PRO A 207 -1.86 -12.70 2.50
CA PRO A 207 -0.58 -12.63 3.20
C PRO A 207 0.62 -12.83 2.27
N VAL A 208 1.72 -12.13 2.60
CA VAL A 208 3.01 -12.15 1.93
C VAL A 208 3.98 -13.01 2.75
N PRO A 209 4.71 -13.95 2.14
CA PRO A 209 5.79 -14.67 2.82
C PRO A 209 6.96 -13.75 3.19
N LEU A 210 7.51 -13.89 4.40
CA LEU A 210 8.69 -13.11 4.80
C LEU A 210 9.90 -13.29 3.88
N PRO A 211 10.25 -14.50 3.38
CA PRO A 211 11.36 -14.64 2.44
C PRO A 211 11.20 -13.79 1.18
N ALA A 212 9.97 -13.66 0.67
CA ALA A 212 9.70 -12.84 -0.51
C ALA A 212 9.85 -11.34 -0.20
N LEU A 213 9.43 -10.91 1.00
CA LEU A 213 9.56 -9.53 1.45
C LEU A 213 11.03 -9.17 1.71
N ALA A 214 11.79 -10.03 2.39
CA ALA A 214 13.23 -9.85 2.60
C ALA A 214 14.00 -9.82 1.27
N ALA A 215 13.74 -10.79 0.37
CA ALA A 215 14.38 -10.82 -0.94
C ALA A 215 14.09 -9.57 -1.77
N SER A 216 12.88 -9.01 -1.69
CA SER A 216 12.53 -7.77 -2.42
C SER A 216 13.33 -6.53 -1.99
N MET A 217 13.87 -6.54 -0.77
CA MET A 217 14.67 -5.43 -0.23
C MET A 217 16.17 -5.58 -0.55
N ILE A 218 16.65 -6.82 -0.65
CA ILE A 218 18.09 -7.13 -0.74
C ILE A 218 18.50 -7.50 -2.16
N VAL A 219 17.70 -8.29 -2.88
CA VAL A 219 18.07 -8.84 -4.18
C VAL A 219 17.87 -7.78 -5.26
N PRO A 220 18.93 -7.39 -6.01
CA PRO A 220 18.80 -6.44 -7.11
C PRO A 220 17.91 -6.99 -8.24
N GLU A 221 17.07 -6.13 -8.84
CA GLU A 221 16.14 -6.55 -9.91
C GLU A 221 16.83 -7.13 -11.16
N ASP A 222 18.11 -6.80 -11.39
CA ASP A 222 18.90 -7.25 -12.55
C ASP A 222 19.74 -8.52 -12.28
N MET A 223 19.63 -9.10 -11.08
CA MET A 223 20.35 -10.31 -10.70
C MET A 223 19.58 -11.57 -11.15
N GLU A 224 20.21 -12.41 -11.98
CA GLU A 224 19.59 -13.66 -12.47
C GLU A 224 19.52 -14.76 -11.39
N GLU A 225 20.59 -14.94 -10.59
CA GLU A 225 20.65 -15.92 -9.50
C GLU A 225 21.31 -15.29 -8.26
N PRO A 226 20.68 -15.37 -7.06
CA PRO A 226 21.28 -14.88 -5.81
C PRO A 226 22.57 -15.62 -5.48
N THR A 227 23.60 -14.89 -5.05
CA THR A 227 24.84 -15.50 -4.51
C THR A 227 24.60 -16.01 -3.08
N ASP A 228 25.45 -16.93 -2.60
CA ASP A 228 25.38 -17.44 -1.21
C ASP A 228 25.38 -16.31 -0.17
N GLU A 229 26.19 -15.25 -0.39
CA GLU A 229 26.24 -14.05 0.45
C GLU A 229 24.92 -13.28 0.48
N VAL A 230 24.22 -13.19 -0.66
CA VAL A 230 22.89 -12.54 -0.73
C VAL A 230 21.84 -13.40 -0.03
N LEU A 231 21.93 -14.73 -0.14
CA LEU A 231 21.03 -15.64 0.56
C LEU A 231 21.18 -15.55 2.08
N GLU A 232 22.41 -15.44 2.58
CA GLU A 232 22.70 -15.20 4.01
C GLU A 232 22.05 -13.88 4.48
N GLN A 233 22.24 -12.79 3.74
CA GLN A 233 21.59 -11.51 4.06
C GLN A 233 20.06 -11.59 4.05
N VAL A 234 19.46 -12.36 3.15
CA VAL A 234 18.01 -12.57 3.09
C VAL A 234 17.52 -13.35 4.31
N SER A 235 18.27 -14.35 4.77
CA SER A 235 17.96 -15.08 6.00
C SER A 235 18.07 -14.21 7.25
N ASP A 236 19.10 -13.38 7.36
CA ASP A 236 19.27 -12.43 8.47
C ASP A 236 18.12 -11.42 8.51
N ALA A 237 17.78 -10.85 7.35
CA ALA A 237 16.64 -9.95 7.23
C ALA A 237 15.31 -10.63 7.55
N LEU A 238 15.15 -11.92 7.22
CA LEU A 238 13.94 -12.68 7.56
C LEU A 238 13.77 -12.82 9.07
N MET A 239 14.82 -13.20 9.80
CA MET A 239 14.76 -13.34 11.26
C MET A 239 14.47 -12.01 11.93
N ARG A 240 15.16 -10.97 11.50
CA ARG A 240 14.90 -9.60 11.94
C ARG A 240 13.45 -9.16 11.69
N LEU A 241 12.91 -9.46 10.51
CA LEU A 241 11.51 -9.16 10.19
C LEU A 241 10.53 -9.95 11.07
N ASP A 242 10.87 -11.19 11.45
CA ASP A 242 10.05 -11.99 12.37
C ASP A 242 9.88 -11.27 13.71
N ASP A 243 10.97 -10.81 14.30
CA ASP A 243 10.96 -10.08 15.57
C ASP A 243 10.22 -8.74 15.46
N GLN A 244 10.51 -7.96 14.41
CA GLN A 244 9.85 -6.69 14.17
C GLN A 244 8.34 -6.83 14.01
N PHE A 245 7.86 -7.85 13.27
CA PHE A 245 6.43 -8.04 13.08
C PHE A 245 5.72 -8.61 14.33
N ARG A 246 6.42 -9.33 15.22
CA ARG A 246 5.89 -9.70 16.54
C ARG A 246 5.59 -8.45 17.38
N LEU A 247 6.42 -7.41 17.30
CA LEU A 247 6.19 -6.13 18.00
C LEU A 247 5.06 -5.31 17.35
N LEU A 248 4.92 -5.40 16.02
CA LEU A 248 3.92 -4.60 15.28
C LEU A 248 2.51 -5.22 15.24
N GLU A 249 2.37 -6.51 15.52
CA GLU A 249 1.07 -7.18 15.56
C GLU A 249 0.16 -6.67 16.72
N PRO A 250 0.62 -6.52 17.97
CA PRO A 250 -0.22 -6.07 19.10
C PRO A 250 -0.81 -4.67 18.95
N ILE A 251 -0.17 -3.78 18.18
CA ILE A 251 -0.71 -2.46 17.85
C ILE A 251 -1.69 -2.50 16.66
N GLY A 252 -1.82 -3.66 16.01
CA GLY A 252 -2.76 -3.91 14.92
C GLY A 252 -2.29 -3.36 13.57
N LEU A 253 -0.99 -3.12 13.37
CA LEU A 253 -0.45 -2.73 12.06
C LEU A 253 -0.56 -3.88 11.07
N VAL A 254 -0.20 -5.09 11.50
CA VAL A 254 -0.17 -6.30 10.69
C VAL A 254 -0.98 -7.42 11.33
N GLU A 255 -1.44 -8.36 10.51
CA GLU A 255 -1.68 -9.73 10.96
C GLU A 255 -0.46 -10.55 10.60
N PHE A 256 0.07 -11.25 11.59
CA PHE A 256 1.35 -11.89 11.48
C PHE A 256 1.28 -13.36 11.90
N ARG A 257 1.94 -14.21 11.12
CA ARG A 257 2.24 -15.59 11.49
C ARG A 257 3.76 -15.68 11.60
N PRO A 258 4.31 -15.93 12.79
CA PRO A 258 5.75 -16.09 12.97
C PRO A 258 6.33 -17.28 12.20
N VAL A 259 7.65 -17.24 12.02
CA VAL A 259 8.47 -18.36 11.56
C VAL A 259 8.32 -19.53 12.51
N ASP A 260 8.15 -20.72 11.95
CA ASP A 260 8.12 -21.97 12.69
C ASP A 260 9.53 -22.33 13.16
N GLU A 261 9.76 -22.31 14.47
CA GLU A 261 11.05 -22.60 15.10
C GLU A 261 11.60 -23.99 14.71
N GLU A 262 10.73 -24.95 14.39
CA GLU A 262 11.17 -26.27 13.93
C GLU A 262 11.96 -26.17 12.61
N VAL A 263 11.60 -25.24 11.71
CA VAL A 263 12.33 -25.00 10.46
C VAL A 263 13.74 -24.48 10.71
N LEU A 264 13.89 -23.60 11.70
CA LEU A 264 15.20 -23.05 12.09
C LEU A 264 16.13 -24.13 12.66
N THR A 265 15.59 -25.19 13.26
CA THR A 265 16.37 -26.32 13.79
C THR A 265 16.71 -27.40 12.75
N GLU A 266 15.98 -27.46 11.63
CA GLU A 266 16.16 -28.46 10.56
C GLU A 266 17.24 -28.07 9.52
N GLU A 267 17.81 -26.87 9.58
CA GLU A 267 18.93 -26.43 8.73
C GLU A 267 20.23 -27.26 8.90
N GLY A 268 20.24 -28.22 9.82
CA GLY A 268 21.27 -29.24 9.96
C GLY A 268 21.19 -30.44 8.99
N GLY A 269 20.20 -30.54 8.11
CA GLY A 269 20.25 -31.56 7.07
C GLY A 269 19.03 -31.75 6.17
N SER A 270 19.13 -31.29 4.92
CA SER A 270 19.14 -32.22 3.78
C SER A 270 19.51 -31.52 2.48
N ASP A 271 20.35 -32.19 1.70
CA ASP A 271 20.54 -31.96 0.27
C ASP A 271 19.19 -31.91 -0.46
N GLY A 272 18.71 -30.71 -0.79
CA GLY A 272 17.48 -30.48 -1.54
C GLY A 272 17.63 -29.52 -2.73
N ALA A 273 18.85 -29.12 -3.08
CA ALA A 273 19.12 -28.36 -4.30
C ALA A 273 18.87 -29.25 -5.53
N GLY A 274 17.63 -29.28 -6.02
CA GLY A 274 17.27 -30.14 -7.15
C GLY A 274 15.81 -30.14 -7.60
N GLY A 275 15.20 -28.98 -7.81
CA GLY A 275 14.13 -28.82 -8.81
C GLY A 275 12.68 -28.95 -8.34
N SER A 276 11.90 -27.95 -8.78
CA SER A 276 10.43 -27.86 -8.88
C SER A 276 9.61 -27.80 -7.58
N GLY A 277 9.28 -26.57 -7.20
CA GLY A 277 8.12 -26.21 -6.39
C GLY A 277 8.32 -26.37 -4.90
N ILE A 278 8.69 -25.28 -4.22
CA ILE A 278 8.40 -25.14 -2.79
C ILE A 278 6.87 -25.23 -2.68
N ASP A 279 6.35 -26.22 -1.94
CA ASP A 279 4.90 -26.33 -1.75
C ASP A 279 4.41 -25.10 -0.96
N GLU A 280 3.18 -24.66 -1.19
CA GLU A 280 2.61 -23.49 -0.51
C GLU A 280 2.59 -23.69 1.02
N ALA A 281 2.51 -24.96 1.44
CA ALA A 281 2.64 -25.39 2.83
C ALA A 281 4.05 -25.12 3.43
N ASP A 282 5.11 -25.34 2.65
CA ASP A 282 6.50 -25.14 3.11
C ASP A 282 6.83 -23.65 3.23
N VAL A 283 6.35 -22.81 2.30
CA VAL A 283 6.56 -21.35 2.36
C VAL A 283 5.92 -20.74 3.60
N SER A 284 4.73 -21.21 4.00
CA SER A 284 4.00 -20.66 5.15
C SER A 284 4.67 -20.91 6.51
N ARG A 285 5.66 -21.80 6.58
CA ARG A 285 6.46 -22.06 7.79
C ARG A 285 7.56 -21.01 7.99
N TYR A 286 7.93 -20.25 6.97
CA TYR A 286 8.91 -19.17 7.02
C TYR A 286 8.29 -17.80 7.38
N GLY A 287 7.12 -17.81 8.01
CA GLY A 287 6.42 -16.61 8.42
C GLY A 287 5.60 -15.94 7.30
N MET A 288 4.47 -15.37 7.68
CA MET A 288 3.53 -14.73 6.77
C MET A 288 3.01 -13.43 7.38
N VAL A 289 2.97 -12.35 6.59
CA VAL A 289 2.53 -11.03 7.06
C VAL A 289 1.52 -10.41 6.10
N ARG A 290 0.52 -9.71 6.63
CA ARG A 290 -0.32 -8.79 5.85
C ARG A 290 -0.67 -7.54 6.63
N LEU A 291 -0.89 -6.43 5.93
CA LEU A 291 -1.46 -5.25 6.57
C LEU A 291 -2.91 -5.53 7.00
N THR A 292 -3.26 -5.04 8.18
CA THR A 292 -4.68 -4.89 8.55
C THR A 292 -5.27 -3.67 7.83
N PRO A 293 -6.59 -3.53 7.75
CA PRO A 293 -7.20 -2.28 7.29
C PRO A 293 -6.77 -1.05 8.12
N LEU A 294 -6.51 -1.24 9.42
CA LEU A 294 -6.02 -0.21 10.32
C LEU A 294 -4.55 0.13 10.04
N GLY A 295 -3.71 -0.87 9.78
CA GLY A 295 -2.32 -0.67 9.40
C GLY A 295 -2.18 0.02 8.05
N LEU A 296 -3.03 -0.30 7.08
CA LEU A 296 -3.09 0.41 5.81
C LEU A 296 -3.42 1.89 5.99
N TYR A 297 -4.34 2.21 6.91
CA TYR A 297 -4.63 3.60 7.31
C TYR A 297 -3.41 4.27 7.95
N GLY A 298 -2.73 3.57 8.87
CA GLY A 298 -1.52 4.05 9.56
C GLY A 298 -0.39 4.39 8.60
N LEU A 299 -0.01 3.44 7.75
CA LEU A 299 1.04 3.65 6.76
C LEU A 299 0.68 4.76 5.77
N ARG A 300 -0.58 4.85 5.32
CA ARG A 300 -1.02 5.96 4.49
C ARG A 300 -0.82 7.31 5.18
N ALA A 301 -1.20 7.43 6.46
CA ALA A 301 -1.00 8.66 7.23
C ALA A 301 0.49 9.04 7.32
N ARG A 302 1.38 8.06 7.55
CA ARG A 302 2.84 8.27 7.54
C ARG A 302 3.36 8.73 6.18
N LEU A 303 2.94 8.07 5.10
CA LEU A 303 3.32 8.44 3.72
C LEU A 303 2.90 9.87 3.37
N LEU A 304 1.68 10.27 3.76
CA LEU A 304 1.20 11.65 3.59
C LEU A 304 2.03 12.65 4.41
N ALA A 305 2.39 12.30 5.65
CA ALA A 305 3.25 13.13 6.50
C ALA A 305 4.66 13.29 5.92
N ALA A 306 5.17 12.26 5.25
CA ALA A 306 6.44 12.28 4.52
C ALA A 306 6.37 13.00 3.17
N GLY A 307 5.19 13.48 2.75
CA GLY A 307 5.00 14.27 1.54
C GLY A 307 4.66 13.47 0.28
N TYR A 308 4.45 12.16 0.38
CA TYR A 308 4.02 11.34 -0.74
C TYR A 308 2.53 11.55 -1.06
N GLU A 309 2.18 11.50 -2.34
CA GLU A 309 0.78 11.42 -2.76
C GLU A 309 0.26 9.98 -2.59
N ALA A 310 -0.55 9.74 -1.56
CA ALA A 310 -1.16 8.45 -1.26
C ALA A 310 -2.71 8.54 -1.38
N PRO A 311 -3.29 8.46 -2.59
CA PRO A 311 -4.72 8.64 -2.79
C PRO A 311 -5.57 7.55 -2.11
N VAL A 312 -6.84 7.86 -1.83
CA VAL A 312 -7.84 6.85 -1.39
C VAL A 312 -9.04 6.86 -2.32
N VAL A 313 -9.53 5.66 -2.63
CA VAL A 313 -10.73 5.49 -3.45
C VAL A 313 -11.93 6.13 -2.76
N GLY A 314 -12.58 7.06 -3.45
CA GLY A 314 -13.71 7.87 -2.99
C GLY A 314 -13.39 9.36 -2.84
N GLU A 315 -12.11 9.76 -2.90
CA GLU A 315 -11.68 11.16 -2.82
C GLU A 315 -12.23 12.04 -3.95
N LEU A 316 -12.54 11.46 -5.11
CA LEU A 316 -13.06 12.18 -6.27
C LEU A 316 -14.58 12.12 -6.35
N ALA A 317 -15.26 11.38 -5.48
CA ALA A 317 -16.67 11.07 -5.64
C ALA A 317 -17.61 12.29 -5.53
N ASP A 318 -17.17 13.34 -4.82
CA ASP A 318 -17.88 14.62 -4.71
C ASP A 318 -17.45 15.66 -5.78
N LYS A 319 -16.45 15.35 -6.61
CA LYS A 319 -15.88 16.26 -7.63
C LYS A 319 -16.60 16.20 -8.97
N GLY A 320 -16.29 17.11 -9.89
CA GLY A 320 -16.82 17.08 -11.26
C GLY A 320 -16.24 15.94 -12.11
N ALA A 321 -16.91 15.59 -13.21
CA ALA A 321 -16.42 14.56 -14.13
C ALA A 321 -15.06 14.88 -14.77
N ASP A 322 -14.71 16.15 -14.92
CA ASP A 322 -13.39 16.61 -15.38
C ASP A 322 -12.28 16.15 -14.42
N VAL A 323 -12.45 16.43 -13.13
CA VAL A 323 -11.52 16.03 -12.08
C VAL A 323 -11.47 14.50 -11.93
N LEU A 324 -12.60 13.81 -12.08
CA LEU A 324 -12.65 12.35 -12.05
C LEU A 324 -11.82 11.73 -13.20
N LEU A 325 -12.05 12.17 -14.43
CA LEU A 325 -11.43 11.57 -15.61
C LEU A 325 -9.92 11.86 -15.67
N ASP A 326 -9.48 13.06 -15.26
CA ASP A 326 -8.06 13.39 -15.16
C ASP A 326 -7.40 12.67 -13.97
N GLY A 327 -8.05 12.67 -12.80
CA GLY A 327 -7.50 12.10 -11.57
C GLY A 327 -7.35 10.58 -11.59
N THR A 328 -8.22 9.87 -12.31
CA THR A 328 -8.14 8.40 -12.46
C THR A 328 -7.19 7.95 -13.58
N GLY A 329 -6.52 8.88 -14.26
CA GLY A 329 -5.59 8.57 -15.36
C GLY A 329 -4.48 7.59 -14.92
N ALA A 330 -3.84 7.88 -13.79
CA ALA A 330 -2.75 7.09 -13.22
C ALA A 330 -3.21 5.92 -12.32
N PHE A 331 -4.52 5.75 -12.13
CA PHE A 331 -5.04 4.70 -11.25
C PHE A 331 -5.01 3.34 -11.95
N PRO A 332 -4.69 2.26 -11.21
CA PRO A 332 -4.94 0.89 -11.66
C PRO A 332 -6.41 0.68 -12.09
N PRO A 333 -6.68 -0.20 -13.08
CA PRO A 333 -8.01 -0.37 -13.66
C PRO A 333 -9.16 -0.60 -12.67
N GLY A 334 -8.98 -1.49 -11.69
CA GLY A 334 -9.94 -1.77 -10.63
C GLY A 334 -10.12 -0.62 -9.63
N ALA A 335 -9.07 0.14 -9.33
CA ALA A 335 -9.19 1.37 -8.53
C ALA A 335 -9.94 2.48 -9.28
N ALA A 336 -9.59 2.74 -10.54
CA ALA A 336 -10.28 3.71 -11.40
C ALA A 336 -11.77 3.36 -11.55
N ARG A 337 -12.08 2.07 -11.70
CA ARG A 337 -13.46 1.57 -11.74
C ARG A 337 -14.20 1.85 -10.43
N ALA A 338 -13.62 1.51 -9.29
CA ALA A 338 -14.25 1.72 -7.99
C ALA A 338 -14.49 3.21 -7.70
N GLU A 339 -13.55 4.09 -8.07
CA GLU A 339 -13.72 5.54 -7.98
C GLU A 339 -14.94 6.00 -8.79
N THR A 340 -15.03 5.52 -10.04
CA THR A 340 -16.14 5.85 -10.94
C THR A 340 -17.48 5.34 -10.41
N GLU A 341 -17.54 4.12 -9.88
CA GLU A 341 -18.74 3.55 -9.26
C GLU A 341 -19.22 4.41 -8.07
N GLN A 342 -18.29 4.85 -7.21
CA GLN A 342 -18.61 5.75 -6.09
C GLN A 342 -19.08 7.14 -6.54
N TRP A 343 -18.48 7.68 -7.61
CA TRP A 343 -18.88 8.95 -8.20
C TRP A 343 -20.28 8.88 -8.82
N LEU A 344 -20.58 7.79 -9.52
CA LEU A 344 -21.89 7.52 -10.14
C LEU A 344 -22.99 7.31 -9.10
N ALA A 345 -22.70 6.63 -7.99
CA ALA A 345 -23.66 6.36 -6.91
C ALA A 345 -24.31 7.62 -6.31
N ARG A 346 -23.69 8.79 -6.49
CA ARG A 346 -24.15 10.09 -5.96
C ARG A 346 -24.91 10.93 -6.99
N ARG A 347 -25.13 10.42 -8.21
CA ARG A 347 -25.67 11.19 -9.34
C ARG A 347 -26.82 10.48 -10.04
N GLU A 348 -27.64 11.27 -10.74
CA GLU A 348 -28.64 10.71 -11.66
C GLU A 348 -27.92 10.15 -12.91
N PRO A 349 -28.16 8.89 -13.30
CA PRO A 349 -27.37 8.22 -14.34
C PRO A 349 -27.28 8.95 -15.69
N LEU A 350 -28.39 9.51 -16.19
CA LEU A 350 -28.37 10.19 -17.48
C LEU A 350 -27.66 11.56 -17.40
N ALA A 351 -27.87 12.31 -16.33
CA ALA A 351 -27.12 13.54 -16.06
C ALA A 351 -25.62 13.28 -15.95
N ALA A 352 -25.23 12.21 -15.24
CA ALA A 352 -23.86 11.77 -15.12
C ALA A 352 -23.24 11.43 -16.48
N ALA A 353 -23.95 10.69 -17.34
CA ALA A 353 -23.47 10.39 -18.69
C ALA A 353 -23.19 11.65 -19.52
N ARG A 354 -24.06 12.67 -19.44
CA ARG A 354 -23.83 13.96 -20.12
C ARG A 354 -22.62 14.70 -19.55
N GLU A 355 -22.45 14.69 -18.24
CA GLU A 355 -21.32 15.32 -17.56
C GLU A 355 -19.99 14.67 -17.98
N LEU A 356 -19.94 13.33 -17.99
CA LEU A 356 -18.78 12.54 -18.46
C LEU A 356 -18.40 12.87 -19.91
N LEU A 357 -19.38 12.85 -20.83
CA LEU A 357 -19.15 13.22 -22.23
C LEU A 357 -18.67 14.67 -22.36
N SER A 358 -19.17 15.58 -21.53
CA SER A 358 -18.72 16.97 -21.55
C SER A 358 -17.26 17.11 -21.11
N ALA A 359 -16.87 16.39 -20.06
CA ALA A 359 -15.51 16.37 -19.53
C ALA A 359 -14.50 15.68 -20.46
N ALA A 360 -14.96 14.71 -21.27
CA ALA A 360 -14.11 13.97 -22.21
C ALA A 360 -13.65 14.78 -23.44
N ARG A 361 -14.16 16.00 -23.64
CA ARG A 361 -13.72 16.87 -24.75
C ARG A 361 -12.31 17.41 -24.53
N GLY A 362 -11.68 17.83 -25.62
CA GLY A 362 -10.40 18.54 -25.60
C GLY A 362 -9.37 17.92 -26.55
N THR A 363 -8.33 18.71 -26.80
CA THR A 363 -7.22 18.37 -27.69
C THR A 363 -5.86 18.49 -27.00
N ASP A 364 -5.83 18.67 -25.69
CA ASP A 364 -4.60 18.58 -24.88
C ASP A 364 -4.08 17.13 -24.81
N ALA A 365 -2.86 16.98 -24.30
CA ALA A 365 -2.19 15.68 -24.22
C ALA A 365 -2.96 14.62 -23.41
N GLY A 366 -3.73 15.03 -22.39
CA GLY A 366 -4.52 14.12 -21.56
C GLY A 366 -5.87 13.72 -22.16
N ALA A 367 -6.32 14.40 -23.21
CA ALA A 367 -7.67 14.21 -23.75
C ALA A 367 -7.96 12.79 -24.27
N PRO A 368 -7.03 12.09 -24.95
CA PRO A 368 -7.26 10.69 -25.35
C PRO A 368 -7.54 9.78 -24.14
N LEU A 369 -6.76 9.92 -23.06
CA LEU A 369 -6.96 9.13 -21.85
C LEU A 369 -8.30 9.47 -21.17
N ARG A 370 -8.67 10.76 -21.08
CA ARG A 370 -10.00 11.15 -20.58
C ARG A 370 -11.14 10.52 -21.39
N ARG A 371 -11.02 10.45 -22.72
CA ARG A 371 -12.02 9.79 -23.58
C ARG A 371 -12.11 8.29 -23.33
N LEU A 372 -10.98 7.61 -23.15
CA LEU A 372 -10.95 6.19 -22.79
C LEU A 372 -11.61 5.95 -21.42
N ARG A 373 -11.26 6.73 -20.39
CA ARG A 373 -11.88 6.67 -19.06
C ARG A 373 -13.38 6.96 -19.12
N CYS A 374 -13.80 7.94 -19.93
CA CYS A 374 -15.21 8.24 -20.16
C CYS A 374 -15.94 7.03 -20.77
N GLN A 375 -15.37 6.34 -21.75
CA GLN A 375 -15.99 5.14 -22.31
C GLN A 375 -16.16 4.05 -21.25
N GLN A 376 -15.13 3.80 -20.44
CA GLN A 376 -15.20 2.85 -19.32
C GLN A 376 -16.30 3.23 -18.31
N ALA A 377 -16.43 4.51 -17.98
CA ALA A 377 -17.46 5.03 -17.10
C ALA A 377 -18.87 4.89 -17.69
N LEU A 378 -19.06 5.18 -18.98
CA LEU A 378 -20.34 5.04 -19.67
C LEU A 378 -20.81 3.59 -19.73
N SER A 379 -19.90 2.61 -19.80
CA SER A 379 -20.22 1.19 -19.68
C SER A 379 -20.80 0.84 -18.30
N LEU A 380 -20.40 1.54 -17.23
CA LEU A 380 -20.99 1.36 -15.89
C LEU A 380 -22.38 1.99 -15.77
N VAL A 381 -22.63 3.10 -16.47
CA VAL A 381 -23.97 3.71 -16.56
C VAL A 381 -24.94 2.80 -17.33
N GLY A 382 -24.44 2.08 -18.33
CA GLY A 382 -25.20 1.14 -19.14
C GLY A 382 -26.22 1.82 -20.05
N ALA A 383 -27.28 1.09 -20.42
CA ALA A 383 -28.25 1.51 -21.45
C ALA A 383 -28.92 2.89 -21.21
N VAL A 384 -28.96 3.36 -19.97
CA VAL A 384 -29.50 4.70 -19.62
C VAL A 384 -28.69 5.82 -20.27
N ALA A 385 -27.42 5.58 -20.63
CA ALA A 385 -26.57 6.56 -21.30
C ALA A 385 -26.93 6.81 -22.78
N GLU A 386 -27.73 5.93 -23.42
CA GLU A 386 -28.02 6.01 -24.86
C GLU A 386 -28.45 7.41 -25.34
N PRO A 387 -29.37 8.12 -24.67
CA PRO A 387 -29.78 9.46 -25.12
C PRO A 387 -28.62 10.45 -25.15
N ALA A 388 -27.73 10.42 -24.15
CA ALA A 388 -26.57 11.32 -24.09
C ALA A 388 -25.56 11.01 -25.21
N LEU A 389 -25.38 9.72 -25.54
CA LEU A 389 -24.51 9.28 -26.64
C LEU A 389 -25.05 9.72 -28.00
N ARG A 390 -26.38 9.68 -28.18
CA ARG A 390 -27.03 10.18 -29.40
C ARG A 390 -26.86 11.70 -29.58
N GLU A 391 -26.82 12.46 -28.49
CA GLU A 391 -26.62 13.93 -28.52
C GLU A 391 -25.25 14.33 -29.09
N VAL A 392 -24.24 13.46 -29.02
CA VAL A 392 -22.86 13.74 -29.46
C VAL A 392 -22.47 13.04 -30.78
N LEU A 393 -23.42 12.46 -31.52
CA LEU A 393 -23.10 11.75 -32.77
C LEU A 393 -22.47 12.65 -33.85
N ASP A 394 -22.77 13.94 -33.85
CA ASP A 394 -22.20 14.91 -34.80
C ASP A 394 -20.93 15.60 -34.27
N ASP A 395 -20.51 15.27 -33.05
CA ASP A 395 -19.28 15.78 -32.43
C ASP A 395 -18.05 15.12 -33.11
N ALA A 396 -17.05 15.94 -33.44
CA ALA A 396 -15.86 15.47 -34.17
C ALA A 396 -14.96 14.59 -33.31
N GLU A 397 -14.92 14.83 -31.99
CA GLU A 397 -14.07 14.12 -31.03
C GLU A 397 -14.81 12.91 -30.44
N LEU A 398 -16.10 13.09 -30.09
CA LEU A 398 -16.87 12.08 -29.37
C LEU A 398 -17.74 11.21 -30.27
N GLY A 399 -18.08 11.67 -31.49
CA GLY A 399 -19.01 10.96 -32.36
C GLY A 399 -18.53 9.56 -32.77
N GLY A 400 -17.21 9.35 -32.87
CA GLY A 400 -16.62 8.04 -33.13
C GLY A 400 -16.89 7.07 -31.98
N LEU A 401 -16.49 7.45 -30.77
CA LEU A 401 -16.72 6.66 -29.55
C LEU A 401 -18.20 6.39 -29.31
N ALA A 402 -19.05 7.39 -29.53
CA ALA A 402 -20.48 7.24 -29.33
C ALA A 402 -21.08 6.18 -30.26
N ARG A 403 -20.64 6.12 -31.53
CA ARG A 403 -21.08 5.08 -32.48
C ARG A 403 -20.60 3.70 -32.07
N VAL A 404 -19.37 3.55 -31.60
CA VAL A 404 -18.83 2.27 -31.10
C VAL A 404 -19.68 1.78 -29.93
N TRP A 405 -19.87 2.62 -28.92
CA TRP A 405 -20.68 2.28 -27.75
C TRP A 405 -22.12 1.90 -28.13
N LEU A 406 -22.78 2.68 -28.99
CA LEU A 406 -24.14 2.41 -29.43
C LEU A 406 -24.24 1.09 -30.21
N ALA A 407 -23.27 0.78 -31.08
CA ALA A 407 -23.24 -0.46 -31.83
C ALA A 407 -23.02 -1.68 -30.93
N GLU A 408 -22.09 -1.60 -29.97
CA GLU A 408 -21.83 -2.66 -28.99
C GLU A 408 -23.03 -2.97 -28.10
N HIS A 409 -23.86 -1.96 -27.81
CA HIS A 409 -25.09 -2.10 -27.03
C HIS A 409 -26.33 -2.42 -27.88
N GLY A 410 -26.14 -2.69 -29.18
CA GLY A 410 -27.23 -3.11 -30.08
C GLY A 410 -28.25 -2.02 -30.40
N ALA A 411 -27.88 -0.74 -30.29
CA ALA A 411 -28.77 0.37 -30.60
C ALA A 411 -29.13 0.38 -32.10
N ALA A 412 -30.41 0.64 -32.38
CA ALA A 412 -30.89 0.78 -33.76
C ALA A 412 -30.55 2.16 -34.34
N ASP A 413 -30.52 2.23 -35.68
CA ASP A 413 -30.40 3.46 -36.45
C ASP A 413 -29.12 4.28 -36.15
N VAL A 414 -28.00 3.61 -35.89
CA VAL A 414 -26.69 4.23 -35.72
C VAL A 414 -26.09 4.54 -37.10
N PRO A 415 -25.81 5.82 -37.44
CA PRO A 415 -25.25 6.18 -38.74
C PRO A 415 -23.80 5.68 -38.87
N ALA A 416 -23.45 5.14 -40.05
CA ALA A 416 -22.09 4.71 -40.33
C ALA A 416 -21.09 5.89 -40.20
N PRO A 417 -19.94 5.69 -39.55
CA PRO A 417 -18.94 6.75 -39.40
C PRO A 417 -18.25 7.04 -40.75
N PRO A 418 -17.91 8.30 -41.04
CA PRO A 418 -17.03 8.62 -42.16
C PRO A 418 -15.63 8.06 -41.89
N GLU A 419 -14.91 7.72 -42.97
CA GLU A 419 -13.56 7.14 -42.89
C GLU A 419 -12.59 8.00 -42.05
N SER A 420 -12.66 9.33 -42.18
CA SER A 420 -11.83 10.26 -41.40
C SER A 420 -12.02 10.11 -39.89
N MET A 421 -13.26 9.86 -39.43
CA MET A 421 -13.58 9.65 -38.02
C MET A 421 -13.06 8.30 -37.52
N VAL A 422 -13.11 7.26 -38.35
CA VAL A 422 -12.55 5.93 -38.01
C VAL A 422 -11.06 6.02 -37.77
N PHE A 423 -10.32 6.71 -38.65
CA PHE A 423 -8.88 6.91 -38.47
C PHE A 423 -8.55 7.82 -37.29
N TRP A 424 -9.33 8.90 -37.07
CA TRP A 424 -9.17 9.79 -35.92
C TRP A 424 -9.34 9.01 -34.62
N LEU A 425 -10.42 8.23 -34.49
CA LEU A 425 -10.68 7.39 -33.33
C LEU A 425 -9.59 6.34 -33.12
N THR A 426 -9.12 5.69 -34.19
CA THR A 426 -8.03 4.70 -34.07
C THR A 426 -6.75 5.33 -33.49
N ILE A 427 -6.40 6.54 -33.93
CA ILE A 427 -5.24 7.25 -33.39
C ILE A 427 -5.48 7.65 -31.93
N ASP A 428 -6.67 8.13 -31.61
CA ASP A 428 -7.06 8.53 -30.26
C ASP A 428 -7.00 7.35 -29.27
N THR A 429 -7.57 6.19 -29.64
CA THR A 429 -7.48 4.96 -28.86
C THR A 429 -6.04 4.54 -28.63
N LEU A 430 -5.18 4.55 -29.66
CA LEU A 430 -3.77 4.20 -29.48
C LEU A 430 -3.03 5.19 -28.58
N ALA A 431 -3.32 6.48 -28.68
CA ALA A 431 -2.75 7.50 -27.80
C ALA A 431 -3.17 7.27 -26.34
N ALA A 432 -4.44 6.94 -26.11
CA ALA A 432 -4.95 6.64 -24.77
C ALA A 432 -4.30 5.39 -24.17
N GLN A 433 -4.13 4.32 -24.97
CA GLN A 433 -3.48 3.08 -24.51
C GLN A 433 -1.98 3.28 -24.21
N LEU A 434 -1.28 4.06 -25.04
CA LEU A 434 0.10 4.47 -24.76
C LEU A 434 0.23 5.24 -23.44
N ALA A 435 -0.73 6.11 -23.14
CA ALA A 435 -0.74 6.87 -21.90
C ALA A 435 -1.11 6.01 -20.68
N ALA A 436 -1.99 5.01 -20.84
CA ALA A 436 -2.46 4.18 -19.74
C ALA A 436 -1.48 3.05 -19.35
N GLU A 437 -0.95 2.34 -20.34
CA GLU A 437 -0.21 1.08 -20.12
C GLU A 437 1.22 1.10 -20.70
N GLY A 438 1.65 2.23 -21.26
CA GLY A 438 2.98 2.38 -21.84
C GLY A 438 3.22 1.42 -23.00
N ASN A 439 4.23 0.55 -22.89
CA ASN A 439 4.61 -0.42 -23.94
C ASN A 439 4.17 -1.86 -23.60
N SER A 440 2.94 -2.03 -23.11
CA SER A 440 2.34 -3.31 -22.71
C SER A 440 2.29 -4.35 -23.85
N ALA A 441 2.11 -5.63 -23.50
CA ALA A 441 1.98 -6.70 -24.48
C ALA A 441 0.69 -6.55 -25.30
N GLU A 442 -0.38 -6.16 -24.62
CA GLU A 442 -1.71 -5.85 -25.14
C GLU A 442 -1.64 -4.76 -26.20
N LEU A 443 -0.88 -3.69 -25.95
CA LEU A 443 -0.67 -2.64 -26.94
C LEU A 443 0.10 -3.15 -28.17
N ARG A 444 1.08 -4.04 -28.00
CA ARG A 444 1.81 -4.63 -29.14
C ARG A 444 0.87 -5.45 -30.01
N GLU A 445 0.03 -6.29 -29.40
CA GLU A 445 -0.98 -7.08 -30.12
C GLU A 445 -1.97 -6.19 -30.87
N LEU A 446 -2.44 -5.10 -30.24
CA LEU A 446 -3.31 -4.12 -30.89
C LEU A 446 -2.63 -3.47 -32.11
N VAL A 447 -1.38 -3.05 -31.96
CA VAL A 447 -0.59 -2.43 -33.05
C VAL A 447 -0.38 -3.42 -34.21
N GLU A 448 -0.07 -4.68 -33.92
CA GLU A 448 0.08 -5.74 -34.92
C GLU A 448 -1.24 -6.02 -35.66
N GLY A 449 -2.34 -6.16 -34.92
CA GLY A 449 -3.67 -6.41 -35.46
C GLY A 449 -4.13 -5.29 -36.41
N LEU A 450 -3.90 -4.03 -36.03
CA LEU A 450 -4.24 -2.87 -36.85
C LEU A 450 -3.44 -2.84 -38.17
N ALA A 451 -2.14 -3.09 -38.10
CA ALA A 451 -1.27 -3.10 -39.27
C ALA A 451 -1.60 -4.25 -40.23
N ALA A 452 -1.97 -5.42 -39.71
CA ALA A 452 -2.37 -6.59 -40.49
C ALA A 452 -3.76 -6.41 -41.13
N GLY A 453 -4.71 -5.81 -40.40
CA GLY A 453 -6.11 -5.67 -40.82
C GLY A 453 -6.35 -4.61 -41.89
N HIS A 454 -5.49 -3.59 -42.00
CA HIS A 454 -5.67 -2.46 -42.92
C HIS A 454 -4.43 -2.21 -43.78
N SER A 455 -4.36 -2.90 -44.93
CA SER A 455 -3.30 -2.63 -45.91
C SER A 455 -3.39 -1.17 -46.41
N GLY A 456 -2.42 -0.35 -46.03
CA GLY A 456 -2.42 1.09 -46.30
C GLY A 456 -2.77 1.98 -45.10
N PHE A 457 -2.94 1.43 -43.89
CA PHE A 457 -3.17 2.20 -42.66
C PHE A 457 -2.22 3.40 -42.54
N PHE A 458 -0.90 3.17 -42.62
CA PHE A 458 0.11 4.23 -42.54
C PHE A 458 0.06 5.24 -43.67
N ALA A 459 -0.49 4.88 -44.83
CA ALA A 459 -0.68 5.81 -45.94
C ALA A 459 -1.81 6.78 -45.64
N SER A 460 -2.86 6.37 -44.92
CA SER A 460 -3.98 7.24 -44.53
C SER A 460 -3.72 7.97 -43.20
N ALA A 461 -3.22 7.27 -42.19
CA ALA A 461 -3.10 7.74 -40.81
C ALA A 461 -2.25 9.02 -40.66
N TRP A 462 -1.16 9.18 -41.42
CA TRP A 462 -0.30 10.39 -41.28
C TRP A 462 -1.00 11.69 -41.70
N ARG A 463 -2.10 11.61 -42.47
CA ARG A 463 -2.88 12.77 -42.93
C ARG A 463 -3.97 13.17 -41.94
N VAL A 464 -4.17 12.40 -40.88
CA VAL A 464 -5.23 12.64 -39.89
C VAL A 464 -4.84 13.82 -39.02
N GLU A 465 -5.78 14.75 -38.85
CA GLU A 465 -5.61 15.94 -38.02
C GLU A 465 -5.96 15.61 -36.56
N HIS A 466 -5.12 14.80 -35.88
CA HIS A 466 -5.28 14.46 -34.46
C HIS A 466 -4.02 14.79 -33.64
N PRO A 467 -4.04 15.56 -32.55
CA PRO A 467 -2.84 16.01 -31.80
C PRO A 467 -1.75 14.94 -31.59
N ALA A 468 -2.12 13.71 -31.24
CA ALA A 468 -1.19 12.58 -31.03
C ALA A 468 -0.72 11.80 -32.29
N THR A 469 -1.11 12.17 -33.52
CA THR A 469 -0.81 11.37 -34.74
C THR A 469 0.67 11.05 -34.90
N ALA A 470 1.55 12.02 -34.73
CA ALA A 470 2.99 11.82 -34.90
C ALA A 470 3.56 10.85 -33.85
N GLU A 471 3.18 11.05 -32.58
CA GLU A 471 3.62 10.25 -31.44
C GLU A 471 3.15 8.80 -31.55
N VAL A 472 1.87 8.59 -31.86
CA VAL A 472 1.30 7.24 -32.05
C VAL A 472 2.02 6.50 -33.17
N LEU A 473 2.24 7.14 -34.32
CA LEU A 473 2.94 6.51 -35.45
C LEU A 473 4.40 6.17 -35.12
N GLU A 474 5.06 6.98 -34.29
CA GLU A 474 6.40 6.71 -33.81
C GLU A 474 6.43 5.53 -32.82
N ALA A 475 5.51 5.50 -31.87
CA ALA A 475 5.35 4.41 -30.92
C ALA A 475 5.05 3.09 -31.63
N MET A 476 4.15 3.08 -32.61
CA MET A 476 3.90 1.91 -33.48
C MET A 476 5.18 1.46 -34.19
N GLY A 477 5.99 2.41 -34.67
CA GLY A 477 7.29 2.12 -35.28
C GLY A 477 8.30 1.53 -34.30
N ARG A 478 8.22 1.85 -33.01
CA ARG A 478 9.05 1.26 -31.95
C ARG A 478 8.59 -0.14 -31.57
N LEU A 479 7.28 -0.35 -31.47
CA LEU A 479 6.64 -1.56 -30.92
C LEU A 479 6.51 -2.71 -31.92
N HIS A 480 6.31 -2.42 -33.21
CA HIS A 480 5.95 -3.45 -34.18
C HIS A 480 7.13 -4.43 -34.47
N PRO A 481 6.92 -5.77 -34.40
CA PRO A 481 8.00 -6.76 -34.57
C PRO A 481 8.52 -6.84 -36.02
N ASP A 482 7.65 -6.67 -37.03
CA ASP A 482 8.08 -6.61 -38.44
C ASP A 482 8.82 -5.29 -38.73
N LYS A 483 10.11 -5.41 -39.05
CA LYS A 483 11.01 -4.30 -39.40
C LYS A 483 10.53 -3.48 -40.60
N LYS A 484 9.81 -4.06 -41.56
CA LYS A 484 9.27 -3.35 -42.72
C LYS A 484 8.13 -2.44 -42.30
N VAL A 485 7.18 -2.98 -41.55
CA VAL A 485 6.02 -2.25 -41.03
C VAL A 485 6.49 -1.14 -40.08
N ALA A 486 7.40 -1.45 -39.16
CA ALA A 486 8.03 -0.47 -38.28
C ALA A 486 8.68 0.70 -39.05
N LYS A 487 9.34 0.41 -40.17
CA LYS A 487 9.95 1.44 -41.03
C LYS A 487 8.89 2.29 -41.75
N GLU A 488 7.77 1.71 -42.16
CA GLU A 488 6.65 2.45 -42.75
C GLU A 488 6.00 3.39 -41.73
N ALA A 489 5.77 2.90 -40.50
CA ALA A 489 5.25 3.70 -39.39
C ALA A 489 6.16 4.91 -39.08
N ARG A 490 7.47 4.71 -38.93
CA ARG A 490 8.44 5.81 -38.70
C ARG A 490 8.45 6.85 -39.84
N LYS A 491 8.32 6.39 -41.09
CA LYS A 491 8.19 7.32 -42.24
C LYS A 491 6.89 8.11 -42.20
N ALA A 492 5.80 7.48 -41.78
CA ALA A 492 4.50 8.13 -41.61
C ALA A 492 4.57 9.17 -40.47
N ALA A 493 5.19 8.84 -39.33
CA ALA A 493 5.43 9.77 -38.23
C ALA A 493 6.21 11.01 -38.68
N PHE A 494 7.30 10.82 -39.43
CA PHE A 494 8.09 11.93 -39.97
C PHE A 494 7.28 12.86 -40.88
N LYS A 495 6.39 12.29 -41.72
CA LYS A 495 5.49 13.08 -42.57
C LYS A 495 4.47 13.85 -41.75
N ALA A 496 3.90 13.25 -40.71
CA ALA A 496 2.95 13.90 -39.82
C ALA A 496 3.57 15.11 -39.10
N ARG A 497 4.78 14.98 -38.54
CA ARG A 497 5.53 16.10 -37.93
C ARG A 497 5.82 17.21 -38.95
N SER A 498 6.24 16.83 -40.15
CA SER A 498 6.54 17.78 -41.23
C SER A 498 5.31 18.58 -41.68
N GLN A 499 4.11 17.96 -41.66
CA GLN A 499 2.85 18.64 -41.96
C GLN A 499 2.47 19.68 -40.90
N ARG A 500 2.93 19.50 -39.65
CA ARG A 500 2.62 20.37 -38.50
C ARG A 500 3.64 21.47 -38.23
N GLY A 501 4.80 21.43 -38.88
CA GLY A 501 5.87 22.40 -38.67
C GLY A 501 6.70 22.16 -37.39
N GLU A 502 6.59 20.98 -36.77
CA GLU A 502 7.31 20.59 -35.54
C GLU A 502 8.78 20.16 -35.80
N GLN A 503 9.52 20.87 -36.67
CA GLN A 503 10.93 20.54 -36.92
C GLN A 503 11.84 21.07 -35.80
N GLY A 504 12.13 20.21 -34.82
CA GLY A 504 13.34 20.25 -33.98
C GLY A 504 13.39 21.32 -32.89
N GLU A 505 13.09 20.90 -31.67
CA GLU A 505 13.92 21.21 -30.48
C GLU A 505 14.59 19.93 -30.00
#